data_AF-A0A059EWE6-F1
#
_entry.id   AF-A0A059EWE6-F1
#
_cell.length_a   1.000
_cell.length_b   1.000
_cell.length_c   1.000
_cell.angle_alpha   90.00
_cell.angle_beta   90.00
_cell.angle_gamma   90.00
#
_symmetry.space_group_name_H-M   'P 1'
#
loop_
_entity.id
_entity.type
_entity.pdbx_description
1 polymer ?
#
loop_
_entity_poly.entity_id
_entity_poly.type
_entity_poly.pdbx_seq_one_letter_code
_entity_poly.pdbx_strand_id
1 'polypeptide(L)' 'MMNYKAKSHRGRSPNNRTDALCIIECLDGINRAYASIIPEKKVSRILPIILRQLAENSVIWTDEHKSYIKLLE' A
#
# COMPACT_ATOMS: atom_id res chain seq x y z
N MET A 1 -38.23 18.69 6.92
CA MET A 1 -36.76 18.78 6.85
C MET A 1 -36.19 17.60 7.63
N MET A 2 -35.83 16.51 6.96
CA MET A 2 -35.31 15.30 7.61
C MET A 2 -33.83 15.49 7.94
N ASN A 3 -33.48 15.41 9.22
CA ASN A 3 -32.11 15.38 9.70
C ASN A 3 -31.43 14.07 9.25
N TYR A 4 -30.98 14.01 7.99
CA TYR A 4 -30.05 12.98 7.57
C TYR A 4 -28.68 13.33 8.16
N LYS A 5 -28.45 12.94 9.42
CA LYS A 5 -27.09 12.81 9.94
C LYS A 5 -26.46 11.68 9.13
N ALA A 6 -25.76 12.04 8.04
CA ALA A 6 -24.86 11.15 7.35
C ALA A 6 -24.04 10.47 8.45
N LYS A 7 -24.24 9.16 8.63
CA LYS A 7 -23.50 8.39 9.62
C LYS A 7 -22.05 8.59 9.23
N SER A 8 -21.36 9.49 9.94
CA SER A 8 -19.93 9.71 9.74
C SER A 8 -19.34 8.33 9.80
N HIS A 9 -18.82 7.90 8.65
CA HIS A 9 -18.16 6.65 8.38
C HIS A 9 -17.56 6.15 9.69
N ARG A 10 -18.23 5.21 10.40
CA ARG A 10 -17.89 4.87 11.80
C ARG A 10 -16.40 4.66 11.82
N GLY A 11 -15.69 5.67 12.34
CA GLY A 11 -14.26 5.75 12.17
C GLY A 11 -13.72 4.52 12.84
N ARG A 12 -13.09 3.63 12.08
CA ARG A 12 -12.27 2.60 12.72
C ARG A 12 -11.37 3.36 13.68
N SER A 13 -11.28 2.88 14.92
CA SER A 13 -10.36 3.45 15.90
C SER A 13 -9.02 3.72 15.20
N PRO A 14 -8.37 4.87 15.42
CA PRO A 14 -7.05 5.14 14.83
C PRO A 14 -6.07 3.97 15.03
N ASN A 15 -6.24 3.22 16.12
CA ASN A 15 -5.46 2.05 16.51
C ASN A 15 -5.89 0.73 15.85
N ASN A 16 -7.00 0.71 15.10
CA ASN A 16 -7.51 -0.45 14.36
C ASN A 16 -7.45 -0.22 12.84
N ARG A 17 -6.53 0.64 12.39
CA ARG A 17 -6.21 0.79 10.97
C ARG A 17 -5.25 -0.32 10.59
N THR A 18 -5.76 -1.25 9.80
CA THR A 18 -4.94 -2.20 9.07
C THR A 18 -4.44 -1.52 7.79
N ASP A 19 -3.13 -1.48 7.60
CA ASP A 19 -2.56 -0.99 6.36
C ASP A 19 -2.53 -2.11 5.31
N ALA A 20 -2.58 -1.74 4.04
CA ALA A 20 -2.44 -2.65 2.92
C ALA A 20 -1.31 -2.18 2.01
N LEU A 21 -0.56 -3.14 1.47
CA LEU A 21 0.42 -2.91 0.42
C LEU A 21 -0.14 -3.51 -0.87
N CYS A 22 -0.26 -2.68 -1.89
CA CYS A 22 -0.71 -3.07 -3.22
C CYS A 22 0.44 -2.84 -4.21
N ILE A 23 0.74 -3.85 -5.02
CA ILE A 23 1.74 -3.79 -6.09
C ILE A 23 1.02 -4.17 -7.38
N ILE A 24 1.13 -3.31 -8.39
CA ILE A 24 0.51 -3.51 -9.69
C ILE A 24 1.63 -3.54 -10.72
N GLU A 25 1.67 -4.62 -11.50
CA GLU A 25 2.54 -4.74 -12.66
C GLU A 25 1.83 -4.14 -13.88
N CYS A 26 2.41 -3.08 -14.42
CA CYS A 26 1.91 -2.39 -15.59
C CYS A 26 2.95 -2.44 -16.72
N LEU A 27 2.59 -3.08 -17.84
CA LEU A 27 3.33 -3.01 -19.10
C LEU A 27 2.52 -2.18 -20.10
N ASP A 28 1.62 -2.82 -20.85
CA ASP A 28 0.64 -2.17 -21.75
C ASP A 28 -0.78 -2.13 -21.16
N GLY A 29 -0.86 -2.29 -19.84
CA GLY A 29 -2.08 -2.49 -19.08
C GLY A 29 -1.79 -3.16 -17.74
N ILE A 30 -2.83 -3.49 -16.98
CA ILE A 30 -2.67 -4.21 -15.71
C ILE A 30 -2.47 -5.69 -16.02
N ASN A 31 -1.25 -6.19 -15.83
CA ASN A 31 -0.91 -7.59 -16.11
C ASN A 31 -1.08 -8.47 -14.87
N ARG A 32 -0.66 -7.94 -13.70
CA ARG A 32 -0.69 -8.66 -12.43
C ARG A 32 -0.92 -7.69 -11.28
N ALA A 33 -1.66 -8.15 -10.28
CA ALA A 33 -1.85 -7.42 -9.03
C ALA A 33 -1.50 -8.30 -7.84
N TYR A 34 -0.82 -7.72 -6.86
CA TYR A 34 -0.57 -8.31 -5.55
C TYR A 34 -1.09 -7.36 -4.48
N ALA A 35 -1.82 -7.91 -3.51
CA ALA A 35 -2.30 -7.16 -2.36
C ALA A 35 -2.07 -7.98 -1.09
N SER A 36 -1.55 -7.33 -0.05
CA SER A 36 -1.33 -7.97 1.24
C SER A 36 -1.59 -6.99 2.38
N ILE A 37 -2.17 -7.50 3.45
CA ILE A 37 -2.38 -6.75 4.67
C ILE A 37 -1.04 -6.64 5.41
N ILE A 38 -0.61 -5.43 5.68
CA ILE A 38 0.58 -5.14 6.46
C ILE A 38 0.16 -4.54 7.81
N PRO A 39 0.52 -5.17 8.95
CA PRO A 39 0.17 -4.64 10.25
C PRO A 39 0.92 -3.34 10.59
N GLU A 40 2.08 -3.10 9.97
CA GLU A 40 2.90 -1.91 10.18
C GLU A 40 3.63 -1.49 8.89
N LYS A 41 3.71 -0.19 8.61
CA LYS A 41 4.47 0.40 7.49
C LYS A 41 5.98 0.54 7.77
N LYS A 42 6.60 -0.50 8.34
CA LYS A 42 8.05 -0.52 8.58
C LYS A 42 8.80 -1.02 7.34
N VAL A 43 9.95 -0.40 7.09
CA VAL A 43 10.82 -0.78 5.95
C VAL A 43 11.22 -2.24 6.00
N SER A 44 11.54 -2.76 7.19
CA SER A 44 11.90 -4.17 7.41
C SER A 44 10.84 -5.18 6.97
N ARG A 45 9.58 -4.74 6.84
CA ARG A 45 8.47 -5.60 6.43
C ARG A 45 8.03 -5.33 4.99
N ILE A 46 8.05 -4.09 4.56
CA ILE A 46 7.67 -3.70 3.20
C ILE A 46 8.74 -4.15 2.18
N LEU A 47 10.02 -3.91 2.48
CA LEU A 47 11.12 -4.16 1.55
C LEU A 47 11.19 -5.63 1.08
N PRO A 48 11.12 -6.64 1.98
CA PRO A 48 11.14 -8.04 1.54
C PRO A 48 9.93 -8.44 0.70
N ILE A 49 8.76 -7.81 0.93
CA ILE A 49 7.56 -8.09 0.14
C ILE A 49 7.74 -7.56 -1.28
N ILE A 50 8.25 -6.33 -1.41
CA ILE A 50 8.52 -5.68 -2.70
C ILE A 50 9.54 -6.50 -3.50
N LEU A 51 10.70 -6.78 -2.92
CA LEU A 51 11.77 -7.53 -3.59
C LEU A 51 11.34 -8.94 -4.02
N ARG A 52 10.41 -9.56 -3.28
CA ARG A 52 9.87 -10.88 -3.64
C ARG A 52 8.84 -10.82 -4.76
N GLN A 53 8.11 -9.71 -4.93
CA GLN A 53 7.05 -9.59 -5.94
C GLN A 53 7.53 -8.98 -7.25
N LEU A 54 8.61 -8.19 -7.23
CA LEU A 54 9.12 -7.52 -8.42
C LEU A 54 10.04 -8.43 -9.24
N ALA A 55 10.00 -8.24 -10.56
CA ALA A 55 11.00 -8.78 -11.45
C ALA A 55 12.28 -7.94 -11.39
N GLU A 56 13.42 -8.56 -11.65
CA GLU A 56 14.70 -7.85 -11.80
C GLU A 56 14.59 -6.75 -12.86
N ASN A 57 15.25 -5.61 -12.64
CA ASN A 57 15.25 -4.44 -13.53
C ASN A 57 13.88 -3.76 -13.75
N SER A 58 12.88 -4.04 -12.89
CA SER A 58 11.60 -3.33 -12.94
C SER A 58 11.75 -1.85 -12.57
N VAL A 59 11.04 -0.97 -13.28
CA VAL A 59 10.88 0.44 -12.88
C VAL A 59 9.76 0.53 -11.85
N ILE A 60 10.08 1.05 -10.67
CA ILE A 60 9.15 1.12 -9.53
C ILE A 60 8.64 2.55 -9.39
N TRP A 61 7.31 2.69 -9.34
CA TRP A 61 6.65 3.95 -8.99
C TRP A 61 6.04 3.80 -7.60
N THR A 62 6.40 4.70 -6.68
CA THR A 62 5.91 4.70 -5.30
C THR A 62 5.29 6.04 -4.96
N ASP A 63 4.37 6.07 -4.01
CA ASP A 63 4.02 7.30 -3.32
C ASP A 63 5.19 7.73 -2.42
N GLU A 64 5.36 9.03 -2.15
CA GLU A 64 6.53 9.62 -1.45
C GLU A 64 6.64 9.23 0.04
N HIS A 65 6.12 8.07 0.43
CA HIS A 65 6.17 7.58 1.80
C HIS A 65 7.62 7.26 2.21
N LYS A 66 8.00 7.75 3.40
CA LYS A 66 9.38 7.65 3.94
C LYS A 66 9.95 6.23 4.00
N SER A 67 9.09 5.21 4.06
CA SER A 67 9.54 3.82 4.08
C SER A 67 10.23 3.37 2.78
N TYR A 68 9.96 4.05 1.67
CA TYR A 68 10.52 3.71 0.35
C TYR A 68 11.86 4.39 0.06
N ILE A 69 12.34 5.28 0.93
CA ILE A 69 13.64 5.96 0.75
C ILE A 69 14.77 4.93 0.58
N LYS A 70 14.69 3.78 1.26
CA LYS A 70 15.68 2.69 1.13
C LYS A 70 15.65 1.94 -0.20
N LEU A 71 14.68 2.20 -1.08
CA LEU A 71 14.68 1.68 -2.45
C LEU A 71 15.52 2.55 -3.40
N LEU A 72 15.89 3.77 -2.98
CA LEU A 72 16.71 4.71 -3.76
C LEU A 72 18.20 4.63 -3.41
N GLU A 73 18.55 3.96 -2.32
CA GLU A 73 19.94 3.67 -1.89
C GLU A 73 20.46 2.41 -2.57
#